data_AF-A0A7W1QYY8-F1
#
_entry.id   AF-A0A7W1QYY8-F1
#
_cell.length_a   1.000
_cell.length_b   1.000
_cell.length_c   1.000
_cell.angle_alpha   90.00
_cell.angle_beta   90.00
_cell.angle_gamma   90.00
#
_symmetry.space_group_name_H-M   'P 1'
#
loop_
_entity.id
_entity.type
_entity.pdbx_description
1 polymer ?
#
loop_
_entity_poly.entity_id
_entity_poly.type
_entity_poly.pdbx_seq_one_letter_code
_entity_poly.pdbx_strand_id
1 'polypeptide(L)'
;VDTLRSFNVNTLAVEVPIQNLTSTRTIPASPTAPGAVIGVFATASRRGTQVINADNTRSTSGPWRQISRLGNPLVNELVIPLGLKDAFNALSPVNDAVAAPSILDPELPKLIKAALSSFNGININIPPAPRTDLVAIFATGIPAGAVPGAPTFTTFLSDGQPHEYMRLNVAIAPTNGTSAFSRLGLLGGDLAGFPNGRRVTDDVVDIDIRAALGGTPFTPAFNVAPNNSIGDGVAANFEGFLTRFPYLQTPNQGNTPRPANFPANQLSAPETNGNQPPIVDANGFLTNNKNK
;
A
#
# COMPACT_ATOMS: atom_id res chain seq x y z
N VAL A 1 6.49 -0.44 11.76
CA VAL A 1 7.90 -0.94 11.84
C VAL A 1 8.46 -0.89 10.44
N ASP A 2 9.56 -0.17 10.20
CA ASP A 2 10.20 -0.12 8.88
C ASP A 2 11.18 -1.30 8.72
N THR A 3 10.77 -2.31 7.96
CA THR A 3 11.53 -3.55 7.74
C THR A 3 12.69 -3.38 6.76
N LEU A 4 12.72 -2.29 5.99
CA LEU A 4 13.79 -1.98 5.04
C LEU A 4 14.73 -0.90 5.57
N ARG A 5 14.48 -0.38 6.77
CA ARG A 5 15.35 0.60 7.42
C ARG A 5 16.79 0.11 7.44
N SER A 6 17.71 1.00 7.03
CA SER A 6 19.15 0.75 6.95
C SER A 6 19.61 -0.27 5.90
N PHE A 7 18.71 -0.76 5.03
CA PHE A 7 19.07 -1.55 3.86
C PHE A 7 19.13 -0.70 2.58
N ASN A 8 20.05 -1.05 1.68
CA ASN A 8 20.02 -0.54 0.32
C ASN A 8 19.03 -1.36 -0.51
N VAL A 9 18.09 -0.68 -1.18
CA VAL A 9 17.11 -1.31 -2.07
C VAL A 9 17.55 -1.13 -3.52
N ASN A 10 17.78 -2.24 -4.22
CA ASN A 10 18.07 -2.21 -5.66
C ASN A 10 16.81 -1.78 -6.42
N THR A 11 16.93 -0.72 -7.22
CA THR A 11 15.80 -0.14 -7.95
C THR A 11 16.12 -0.01 -9.44
N LEU A 12 15.20 -0.47 -10.28
CA LEU A 12 15.12 -0.09 -11.69
C LEU A 12 13.99 0.94 -11.84
N ALA A 13 14.32 2.15 -12.28
CA ALA A 13 13.35 3.21 -12.55
C ALA A 13 13.36 3.56 -14.03
N VAL A 14 12.17 3.75 -14.62
CA VAL A 14 12.00 4.13 -16.03
C VAL A 14 10.97 5.25 -16.11
N GLU A 15 11.25 6.26 -16.93
CA GLU A 15 10.30 7.32 -17.29
C GLU A 15 9.80 7.05 -18.71
N VAL A 16 8.47 7.03 -18.89
CA VAL A 16 7.83 6.70 -20.16
C VAL A 16 6.82 7.80 -20.52
N PRO A 17 6.85 8.37 -21.73
CA PRO A 17 5.83 9.31 -22.18
C PRO A 17 4.43 8.70 -22.10
N ILE A 18 3.44 9.48 -21.64
CA ILE A 18 2.04 9.02 -21.50
C ILE A 18 1.49 8.45 -22.80
N GLN A 19 1.85 9.04 -23.95
CA GLN A 19 1.43 8.58 -25.27
C GLN A 19 1.95 7.18 -25.63
N ASN A 20 2.99 6.69 -24.97
CA ASN A 20 3.48 5.32 -25.16
C ASN A 20 2.75 4.31 -24.25
N LEU A 21 2.01 4.79 -23.25
CA LEU A 21 1.25 3.97 -22.31
C LEU A 21 -0.24 3.89 -22.67
N THR A 22 -0.81 4.93 -23.27
CA THR A 22 -2.23 4.96 -23.62
C THR A 22 -2.50 4.22 -24.92
N SER A 23 -3.63 3.50 -24.97
CA SER A 23 -4.07 2.77 -26.18
C SER A 23 -4.34 3.70 -27.37
N THR A 24 -4.69 4.95 -27.12
CA THR A 24 -4.96 5.99 -28.13
C THR A 24 -3.70 6.69 -28.63
N ARG A 25 -2.54 6.47 -28.00
CA ARG A 25 -1.29 7.21 -28.23
C ARG A 25 -1.40 8.71 -28.06
N THR A 26 -2.31 9.16 -27.21
CA THR A 26 -2.54 10.56 -26.88
C THR A 26 -2.62 10.74 -25.36
N ILE A 27 -2.37 11.97 -24.90
CA ILE A 27 -2.65 12.33 -23.50
C ILE A 27 -4.17 12.48 -23.37
N PRO A 28 -4.84 11.75 -22.46
CA PRO A 28 -6.28 11.86 -22.32
C PRO A 28 -6.68 13.26 -21.83
N ALA A 29 -7.75 13.81 -22.41
CA ALA A 29 -8.15 15.20 -22.17
C ALA A 29 -8.89 15.43 -20.83
N SER A 30 -9.34 14.37 -20.16
CA SER A 30 -10.10 14.43 -18.91
C SER A 30 -9.82 13.22 -18.02
N PRO A 31 -9.83 13.36 -16.68
CA PRO A 31 -9.78 12.25 -15.72
C PRO A 31 -10.94 11.26 -15.79
N THR A 32 -11.96 11.51 -16.62
CA THR A 32 -13.06 10.57 -16.89
C THR A 32 -13.08 10.07 -18.34
N ALA A 33 -12.09 10.47 -19.16
CA ALA A 33 -12.03 10.06 -20.55
C ALA A 33 -11.83 8.53 -20.69
N PRO A 34 -12.45 7.87 -21.67
CA PRO A 34 -12.14 6.49 -22.01
C PRO A 34 -10.63 6.34 -22.30
N GLY A 35 -9.99 5.34 -21.70
CA GLY A 35 -8.55 5.11 -21.85
C GLY A 35 -7.65 6.02 -20.99
N ALA A 36 -8.21 6.79 -20.06
CA ALA A 36 -7.42 7.58 -19.11
C ALA A 36 -6.73 6.73 -18.04
N VAL A 37 -7.21 5.51 -17.79
CA VAL A 37 -6.67 4.62 -16.77
C VAL A 37 -5.84 3.51 -17.41
N ILE A 38 -4.64 3.31 -16.90
CA ILE A 38 -3.81 2.13 -17.17
C ILE A 38 -3.76 1.23 -15.94
N GLY A 39 -3.59 -0.08 -16.16
CA GLY A 39 -3.37 -1.07 -15.10
C GLY A 39 -1.99 -1.69 -15.24
N VAL A 40 -1.26 -1.80 -14.13
CA VAL A 40 0.09 -2.37 -14.09
C VAL A 40 0.16 -3.40 -12.97
N PHE A 41 0.88 -4.49 -13.24
CA PHE A 41 1.27 -5.47 -12.25
C PHE A 41 2.66 -6.00 -12.62
N ALA A 42 3.43 -6.41 -11.62
CA ALA A 42 4.72 -7.05 -11.80
C ALA A 42 4.60 -8.54 -11.51
N THR A 43 5.45 -9.35 -12.14
CA THR A 43 5.57 -10.78 -11.87
C THR A 43 7.02 -11.15 -11.62
N ALA A 44 7.23 -12.14 -10.74
CA ALA A 44 8.50 -12.82 -10.59
C ALA A 44 8.34 -14.24 -11.14
N SER A 45 9.28 -14.66 -11.98
CA SER A 45 9.25 -15.98 -12.61
C SER A 45 10.52 -16.77 -12.34
N ARG A 46 10.40 -18.10 -12.28
CA ARG A 46 11.52 -19.04 -12.23
C ARG A 46 11.38 -20.10 -13.30
N ARG A 47 12.50 -20.66 -13.75
CA ARG A 47 12.50 -21.84 -14.62
C ARG A 47 11.88 -23.02 -13.88
N GLY A 48 11.05 -23.80 -14.57
CA GLY A 48 10.25 -24.88 -13.99
C GLY A 48 11.05 -26.03 -13.37
N THR A 49 12.34 -26.16 -13.71
CA THR A 49 13.22 -27.17 -13.13
C THR A 49 14.51 -26.52 -12.65
N GLN A 50 14.93 -26.88 -11.43
CA GLN A 50 16.25 -26.57 -10.87
C GLN A 50 16.90 -27.88 -10.43
N VAL A 51 18.13 -28.12 -10.87
CA VAL A 51 18.95 -29.27 -10.47
C VAL A 51 20.14 -28.75 -9.68
N ILE A 52 20.34 -29.30 -8.48
CA ILE A 52 21.56 -29.11 -7.70
C ILE A 52 22.53 -30.20 -8.15
N ASN A 53 23.62 -29.80 -8.78
CA ASN A 53 24.64 -30.69 -9.30
C ASN A 53 25.53 -31.21 -8.16
N ALA A 54 26.29 -32.28 -8.43
CA ALA A 54 27.17 -32.90 -7.43
C ALA A 54 28.28 -31.95 -6.91
N ASP A 55 28.64 -30.92 -7.69
CA ASP A 55 29.60 -29.87 -7.33
C ASP A 55 28.95 -28.68 -6.57
N ASN A 56 27.71 -28.83 -6.12
CA ASN A 56 26.86 -27.79 -5.51
C ASN A 56 26.49 -26.62 -6.43
N THR A 57 26.79 -26.68 -7.72
CA THR A 57 26.27 -25.69 -8.68
C THR A 57 24.78 -25.94 -8.95
N ARG A 58 24.08 -24.91 -9.44
CA ARG A 58 22.65 -25.00 -9.78
C ARG A 58 22.47 -24.81 -11.27
N SER A 59 21.83 -25.76 -11.93
CA SER A 59 21.38 -25.62 -13.32
C SER A 59 19.85 -25.48 -13.36
N THR A 60 19.34 -24.73 -14.33
CA THR A 60 17.90 -24.49 -14.48
C THR A 60 17.44 -24.72 -15.92
N SER A 61 16.28 -25.33 -16.10
CA SER A 61 15.73 -25.66 -17.42
C SER A 61 14.19 -25.57 -17.45
N GLY A 62 13.61 -25.73 -18.65
CA GLY A 62 12.16 -25.69 -18.85
C GLY A 62 11.56 -24.29 -19.01
N PRO A 63 10.22 -24.17 -19.11
CA PRO A 63 9.53 -22.89 -19.27
C PRO A 63 9.64 -22.03 -18.00
N TRP A 64 9.49 -20.72 -18.16
CA TRP A 64 9.30 -19.80 -17.03
C TRP A 64 7.93 -20.02 -16.41
N ARG A 65 7.88 -20.04 -15.08
CA ARG A 65 6.68 -20.15 -14.26
C ARG A 65 6.63 -18.96 -13.33
N GLN A 66 5.51 -18.26 -13.34
CA GLN A 66 5.23 -17.20 -12.37
C GLN A 66 5.14 -17.84 -10.99
N ILE A 67 5.90 -17.28 -10.04
CA ILE A 67 5.93 -17.72 -8.64
C ILE A 67 5.43 -16.63 -7.69
N SER A 68 5.31 -15.41 -8.19
CA SER A 68 4.77 -14.27 -7.45
C SER A 68 4.34 -13.20 -8.44
N ARG A 69 3.39 -12.38 -8.00
CA ARG A 69 2.97 -11.15 -8.67
C ARG A 69 2.53 -10.12 -7.65
N LEU A 70 2.45 -8.87 -8.08
CA LEU A 70 1.95 -7.77 -7.27
C LEU A 70 1.47 -6.62 -8.16
N GLY A 71 0.27 -6.11 -7.93
CA GLY A 71 -0.20 -4.81 -8.40
C GLY A 71 -0.27 -3.80 -7.25
N ASN A 72 -1.43 -3.71 -6.61
CA ASN A 72 -1.71 -3.01 -5.37
C ASN A 72 -0.88 -3.59 -4.21
N PRO A 73 -0.27 -2.71 -3.39
CA PRO A 73 0.36 -3.10 -2.14
C PRO A 73 -0.61 -3.88 -1.25
N LEU A 74 -0.05 -4.77 -0.45
CA LEU A 74 -0.74 -5.45 0.64
C LEU A 74 -1.90 -6.37 0.24
N VAL A 75 -2.32 -6.46 -1.03
CA VAL A 75 -3.34 -7.44 -1.42
C VAL A 75 -2.83 -8.86 -1.15
N ASN A 76 -1.60 -9.17 -1.56
CA ASN A 76 -0.95 -10.45 -1.29
C ASN A 76 -0.69 -10.70 0.20
N GLU A 77 -0.34 -9.66 0.94
CA GLU A 77 0.08 -9.77 2.34
C GLU A 77 -1.12 -9.86 3.29
N LEU A 78 -2.18 -9.10 3.00
CA LEU A 78 -3.21 -8.67 3.92
C LEU A 78 -4.61 -9.18 3.56
N VAL A 79 -4.92 -9.23 2.26
CA VAL A 79 -6.27 -9.53 1.76
C VAL A 79 -6.39 -11.00 1.39
N ILE A 80 -5.37 -11.57 0.75
CA ILE A 80 -5.35 -12.98 0.37
C ILE A 80 -4.94 -13.85 1.57
N PRO A 81 -5.77 -14.84 2.00
CA PRO A 81 -5.44 -15.74 3.09
C PRO A 81 -4.16 -16.52 2.82
N LEU A 82 -3.38 -16.80 3.86
CA LEU A 82 -2.08 -17.48 3.76
C LEU A 82 -2.15 -18.78 2.95
N GLY A 83 -3.17 -19.61 3.18
CA GLY A 83 -3.36 -20.88 2.47
C GLY A 83 -3.65 -20.76 0.97
N LEU A 84 -4.00 -19.56 0.49
CA LEU A 84 -4.30 -19.29 -0.91
C LEU A 84 -3.21 -18.46 -1.61
N LYS A 85 -2.20 -17.99 -0.88
CA LYS A 85 -1.18 -17.06 -1.43
C LYS A 85 -0.42 -17.66 -2.59
N ASP A 86 0.02 -18.91 -2.50
CA ASP A 86 0.77 -19.56 -3.59
C ASP A 86 -0.08 -19.72 -4.85
N ALA A 87 -1.36 -20.09 -4.69
CA ALA A 87 -2.29 -20.19 -5.81
C ALA A 87 -2.52 -18.81 -6.44
N PHE A 88 -2.82 -17.79 -5.63
CA PHE A 88 -3.02 -16.42 -6.10
C PHE A 88 -1.79 -15.87 -6.83
N ASN A 89 -0.59 -16.12 -6.28
CA ASN A 89 0.69 -15.73 -6.86
C ASN A 89 0.99 -16.40 -8.20
N ALA A 90 0.41 -17.57 -8.47
CA ALA A 90 0.53 -18.27 -9.75
C ALA A 90 -0.50 -17.80 -10.80
N LEU A 91 -1.55 -17.06 -10.40
CA LEU A 91 -2.58 -16.57 -11.31
C LEU A 91 -2.15 -15.31 -12.06
N SER A 92 -2.67 -15.15 -13.28
CA SER A 92 -2.72 -13.85 -13.95
C SER A 92 -3.92 -13.05 -13.44
N PRO A 93 -3.85 -11.71 -13.32
CA PRO A 93 -4.95 -10.89 -12.79
C PRO A 93 -6.31 -11.07 -13.48
N VAL A 94 -6.33 -11.51 -14.75
CA VAL A 94 -7.57 -11.85 -15.46
C VAL A 94 -8.38 -12.97 -14.79
N ASN A 95 -7.76 -13.77 -13.91
CA ASN A 95 -8.39 -14.88 -13.20
C ASN A 95 -8.68 -14.55 -11.72
N ASP A 96 -8.57 -13.29 -11.29
CA ASP A 96 -8.67 -12.92 -9.87
C ASP A 96 -10.09 -12.96 -9.30
N ALA A 97 -11.11 -13.19 -10.13
CA ALA A 97 -12.48 -13.40 -9.67
C ALA A 97 -12.57 -14.53 -8.62
N VAL A 98 -11.68 -15.52 -8.66
CA VAL A 98 -11.62 -16.59 -7.65
C VAL A 98 -11.22 -16.08 -6.25
N ALA A 99 -10.53 -14.94 -6.16
CA ALA A 99 -10.12 -14.31 -4.91
C ALA A 99 -11.14 -13.30 -4.37
N ALA A 100 -12.23 -13.03 -5.11
CA ALA A 100 -13.27 -12.10 -4.70
C ALA A 100 -13.81 -12.34 -3.28
N PRO A 101 -14.06 -13.59 -2.84
CA PRO A 101 -14.54 -13.84 -1.47
C PRO A 101 -13.60 -13.30 -0.38
N SER A 102 -12.27 -13.39 -0.60
CA SER A 102 -11.27 -12.88 0.35
C SER A 102 -11.22 -11.36 0.42
N ILE A 103 -11.58 -10.67 -0.67
CA ILE A 103 -11.67 -9.21 -0.72
C ILE A 103 -13.00 -8.73 -0.11
N LEU A 104 -14.08 -9.46 -0.35
CA LEU A 104 -15.43 -9.15 0.16
C LEU A 104 -15.57 -9.39 1.66
N ASP A 105 -14.83 -10.35 2.22
CA ASP A 105 -14.83 -10.66 3.65
C ASP A 105 -13.40 -10.89 4.19
N PRO A 106 -12.57 -9.84 4.27
CA PRO A 106 -11.16 -9.95 4.63
C PRO A 106 -10.97 -10.34 6.11
N GLU A 107 -9.99 -11.20 6.37
CA GLU A 107 -9.68 -11.68 7.73
C GLU A 107 -8.98 -10.63 8.58
N LEU A 108 -8.05 -9.86 7.99
CA LEU A 108 -7.23 -8.89 8.72
C LEU A 108 -8.04 -7.89 9.57
N PRO A 109 -9.06 -7.17 9.07
CA PRO A 109 -9.75 -6.20 9.91
C PRO A 109 -10.43 -6.85 11.12
N LYS A 110 -10.83 -8.12 11.02
CA LYS A 110 -11.35 -8.91 12.16
C LYS A 110 -10.24 -9.19 13.17
N LEU A 111 -9.05 -9.57 12.70
CA LEU A 111 -7.87 -9.80 13.54
C LEU A 111 -7.38 -8.51 14.22
N ILE A 112 -7.32 -7.39 13.51
CA ILE A 112 -6.96 -6.08 14.09
C ILE A 112 -7.98 -5.69 15.16
N LYS A 113 -9.28 -5.82 14.88
CA LYS A 113 -10.33 -5.57 15.88
C LYS A 113 -10.14 -6.42 17.14
N ALA A 114 -9.87 -7.72 16.97
CA ALA A 114 -9.63 -8.63 18.09
C ALA A 114 -8.37 -8.26 18.88
N ALA A 115 -7.27 -7.93 18.20
CA ALA A 115 -6.01 -7.55 18.83
C ALA A 115 -6.12 -6.23 19.61
N LEU A 116 -6.70 -5.18 19.00
CA LEU A 116 -6.88 -3.88 19.66
C LEU A 116 -7.78 -3.99 20.90
N SER A 117 -8.84 -4.79 20.84
CA SER A 117 -9.71 -5.05 21.99
C SER A 117 -8.96 -5.82 23.08
N SER A 118 -8.25 -6.89 22.71
CA SER A 118 -7.59 -7.78 23.69
C SER A 118 -6.34 -7.19 24.35
N PHE A 119 -5.54 -6.41 23.62
CA PHE A 119 -4.26 -5.89 24.12
C PHE A 119 -4.32 -4.43 24.57
N ASN A 120 -5.19 -3.62 23.97
CA ASN A 120 -5.26 -2.18 24.23
C ASN A 120 -6.59 -1.74 24.83
N GLY A 121 -7.58 -2.64 24.95
CA GLY A 121 -8.94 -2.27 25.39
C GLY A 121 -9.68 -1.38 24.39
N ILE A 122 -9.16 -1.24 23.16
CA ILE A 122 -9.73 -0.38 22.12
C ILE A 122 -10.72 -1.20 21.31
N ASN A 123 -11.99 -0.86 21.41
CA ASN A 123 -13.05 -1.47 20.62
C ASN A 123 -13.31 -0.66 19.36
N ILE A 124 -13.13 -1.29 18.20
CA ILE A 124 -13.42 -0.69 16.90
C ILE A 124 -14.60 -1.39 16.23
N ASN A 125 -15.40 -0.60 15.51
CA ASN A 125 -16.43 -1.12 14.63
C ASN A 125 -15.89 -1.15 13.21
N ILE A 126 -15.99 -2.27 12.51
CA ILE A 126 -15.58 -2.38 11.11
C ILE A 126 -16.82 -2.59 10.24
N PRO A 127 -16.84 -2.12 8.98
CA PRO A 127 -17.95 -2.38 8.08
C PRO A 127 -18.17 -3.90 7.91
N PRO A 128 -19.43 -4.38 7.94
CA PRO A 128 -19.72 -5.79 7.71
C PRO A 128 -19.45 -6.18 6.25
N ALA A 129 -19.17 -7.47 6.00
CA ALA A 129 -19.20 -8.01 4.65
C ALA A 129 -20.63 -7.97 4.08
N PRO A 130 -20.81 -7.83 2.75
CA PRO A 130 -19.77 -7.77 1.71
C PRO A 130 -19.11 -6.39 1.55
N ARG A 131 -17.77 -6.36 1.56
CA ARG A 131 -16.92 -5.16 1.40
C ARG A 131 -16.71 -4.77 -0.07
N THR A 132 -17.78 -4.29 -0.70
CA THR A 132 -17.73 -3.83 -2.11
C THR A 132 -16.85 -2.60 -2.32
N ASP A 133 -16.64 -1.79 -1.28
CA ASP A 133 -15.67 -0.70 -1.26
C ASP A 133 -14.23 -1.19 -1.44
N LEU A 134 -13.86 -2.31 -0.80
CA LEU A 134 -12.54 -2.92 -0.97
C LEU A 134 -12.35 -3.56 -2.35
N VAL A 135 -13.42 -4.10 -2.94
CA VAL A 135 -13.38 -4.57 -4.33
C VAL A 135 -13.09 -3.40 -5.29
N ALA A 136 -13.72 -2.24 -5.06
CA ALA A 136 -13.44 -1.03 -5.84
C ALA A 136 -11.99 -0.55 -5.66
N ILE A 137 -11.49 -0.51 -4.42
CA ILE A 137 -10.11 -0.06 -4.13
C ILE A 137 -9.06 -1.02 -4.72
N PHE A 138 -9.19 -2.33 -4.46
CA PHE A 138 -8.10 -3.28 -4.73
C PHE A 138 -8.24 -4.05 -6.04
N ALA A 139 -9.43 -4.11 -6.65
CA ALA A 139 -9.68 -5.08 -7.71
C ALA A 139 -10.38 -4.55 -8.97
N THR A 140 -11.28 -3.59 -8.89
CA THR A 140 -11.93 -3.05 -10.11
C THR A 140 -11.48 -1.64 -10.46
N GLY A 141 -10.97 -0.91 -9.46
CA GLY A 141 -10.77 0.54 -9.53
C GLY A 141 -12.06 1.28 -9.15
N ILE A 142 -11.91 2.54 -8.75
CA ILE A 142 -12.99 3.36 -8.21
C ILE A 142 -13.68 4.08 -9.38
N PRO A 143 -14.97 3.81 -9.66
CA PRO A 143 -15.68 4.56 -10.67
C PRO A 143 -16.01 5.97 -10.17
N ALA A 144 -15.92 6.96 -11.05
CA ALA A 144 -16.19 8.36 -10.72
C ALA A 144 -17.60 8.54 -10.15
N GLY A 145 -17.72 9.14 -8.97
CA GLY A 145 -19.01 9.44 -8.34
C GLY A 145 -19.91 8.23 -8.01
N ALA A 146 -19.44 6.99 -8.17
CA ALA A 146 -20.30 5.80 -8.07
C ALA A 146 -20.61 5.35 -6.64
N VAL A 147 -19.82 5.78 -5.66
CA VAL A 147 -20.01 5.48 -4.23
C VAL A 147 -19.93 6.77 -3.40
N PRO A 148 -20.50 6.82 -2.19
CA PRO A 148 -20.33 7.97 -1.30
C PRO A 148 -18.85 8.33 -1.13
N GLY A 149 -18.50 9.60 -1.29
CA GLY A 149 -17.10 10.04 -1.19
C GLY A 149 -16.19 9.61 -2.34
N ALA A 150 -16.72 8.97 -3.41
CA ALA A 150 -15.97 8.69 -4.62
C ALA A 150 -15.39 9.98 -5.22
N PRO A 151 -14.16 9.93 -5.75
CA PRO A 151 -13.59 11.05 -6.46
C PRO A 151 -14.41 11.41 -7.71
N THR A 152 -14.22 12.64 -8.18
CA THR A 152 -14.77 13.12 -9.47
C THR A 152 -14.02 12.57 -10.69
N PHE A 153 -12.92 11.84 -10.46
CA PHE A 153 -12.17 11.09 -11.46
C PHE A 153 -12.40 9.59 -11.32
N THR A 154 -11.96 8.81 -12.29
CA THR A 154 -12.05 7.34 -12.24
C THR A 154 -10.68 6.69 -12.13
N THR A 155 -10.56 5.65 -11.32
CA THR A 155 -9.50 4.63 -11.49
C THR A 155 -10.09 3.32 -11.99
N PHE A 156 -11.38 3.27 -12.35
CA PHE A 156 -12.02 2.05 -12.84
C PHE A 156 -11.39 1.56 -14.13
N LEU A 157 -10.94 0.30 -14.11
CA LEU A 157 -10.44 -0.44 -15.26
C LEU A 157 -10.69 -1.94 -14.98
N SER A 158 -11.85 -2.43 -15.41
CA SER A 158 -12.31 -3.80 -15.21
C SER A 158 -13.38 -4.15 -16.26
N ASP A 159 -13.53 -5.44 -16.55
CA ASP A 159 -14.60 -6.00 -17.38
C ASP A 159 -15.85 -6.40 -16.56
N GLY A 160 -15.91 -5.97 -15.30
CA GLY A 160 -16.91 -6.41 -14.31
C GLY A 160 -16.38 -7.51 -13.37
N GLN A 161 -15.19 -8.07 -13.65
CA GLN A 161 -14.51 -9.00 -12.76
C GLN A 161 -13.39 -8.32 -11.94
N PRO A 162 -13.10 -8.83 -10.73
CA PRO A 162 -11.93 -8.45 -9.96
C PRO A 162 -10.62 -8.72 -10.74
N HIS A 163 -9.74 -7.71 -10.79
CA HIS A 163 -8.36 -7.80 -11.28
C HIS A 163 -7.42 -6.99 -10.38
N GLU A 164 -6.47 -7.66 -9.76
CA GLU A 164 -5.47 -7.02 -8.92
C GLU A 164 -4.43 -6.31 -9.81
N TYR A 165 -4.65 -5.02 -10.06
CA TYR A 165 -3.77 -4.12 -10.80
C TYR A 165 -3.54 -2.85 -9.98
N MET A 166 -2.30 -2.35 -9.99
CA MET A 166 -2.03 -0.94 -9.69
C MET A 166 -2.59 -0.08 -10.82
N ARG A 167 -3.58 0.76 -10.52
CA ARG A 167 -4.27 1.56 -11.54
C ARG A 167 -3.84 3.00 -11.45
N LEU A 168 -3.46 3.59 -12.59
CA LEU A 168 -3.08 5.00 -12.68
C LEU A 168 -3.92 5.69 -13.75
N ASN A 169 -4.60 6.76 -13.36
CA ASN A 169 -5.23 7.70 -14.26
C ASN A 169 -4.18 8.73 -14.73
N VAL A 170 -3.73 8.57 -15.97
CA VAL A 170 -2.65 9.40 -16.56
C VAL A 170 -3.14 10.79 -17.00
N ALA A 171 -4.43 11.09 -16.89
CA ALA A 171 -4.96 12.43 -17.11
C ALA A 171 -4.96 13.30 -15.84
N ILE A 172 -4.66 12.71 -14.68
CA ILE A 172 -4.47 13.45 -13.43
C ILE A 172 -3.02 13.93 -13.38
N ALA A 173 -2.86 15.24 -13.32
CA ALA A 173 -1.53 15.84 -13.19
C ALA A 173 -0.91 15.49 -11.82
N PRO A 174 0.43 15.36 -11.75
CA PRO A 174 1.12 15.26 -10.47
C PRO A 174 0.75 16.43 -9.53
N THR A 175 0.69 16.14 -8.23
CA THR A 175 0.36 17.14 -7.21
C THR A 175 1.43 18.24 -7.18
N ASN A 176 1.01 19.47 -7.46
CA ASN A 176 1.88 20.64 -7.43
C ASN A 176 1.78 21.35 -6.08
N GLY A 177 2.93 21.62 -5.44
CA GLY A 177 3.00 22.36 -4.18
C GLY A 177 2.70 21.52 -2.92
N THR A 178 3.15 22.01 -1.77
CA THR A 178 3.13 21.28 -0.50
C THR A 178 1.75 21.20 0.16
N SER A 179 0.85 22.16 -0.10
CA SER A 179 -0.46 22.23 0.55
C SER A 179 -1.51 21.27 0.00
N ALA A 180 -1.34 20.80 -1.25
CA ALA A 180 -2.22 19.79 -1.86
C ALA A 180 -1.67 18.37 -1.69
N PHE A 181 -0.42 18.24 -1.26
CA PHE A 181 0.27 16.98 -1.14
C PHE A 181 -0.07 16.28 0.17
N SER A 182 -0.39 14.98 0.10
CA SER A 182 -0.62 14.16 1.29
C SER A 182 0.03 12.78 1.17
N ARG A 183 0.73 12.34 2.23
CA ARG A 183 1.22 10.95 2.35
C ARG A 183 0.08 9.94 2.33
N LEU A 184 -1.13 10.35 2.71
CA LEU A 184 -2.32 9.51 2.72
C LEU A 184 -3.03 9.48 1.35
N GLY A 185 -2.43 10.06 0.31
CA GLY A 185 -2.99 10.07 -1.05
C GLY A 185 -4.43 10.55 -1.07
N LEU A 186 -5.31 9.78 -1.71
CA LEU A 186 -6.72 10.11 -1.86
C LEU A 186 -7.43 10.31 -0.51
N LEU A 187 -7.05 9.57 0.54
CA LEU A 187 -7.64 9.73 1.88
C LEU A 187 -7.30 11.09 2.49
N GLY A 188 -6.17 11.68 2.09
CA GLY A 188 -5.75 13.03 2.48
C GLY A 188 -6.18 14.14 1.53
N GLY A 189 -7.07 13.84 0.55
CA GLY A 189 -7.53 14.81 -0.45
C GLY A 189 -6.60 14.99 -1.66
N ASP A 190 -5.56 14.16 -1.77
CA ASP A 190 -4.55 14.25 -2.82
C ASP A 190 -4.84 13.26 -3.95
N LEU A 191 -5.40 13.76 -5.06
CA LEU A 191 -5.90 12.94 -6.17
C LEU A 191 -4.81 12.22 -6.96
N ALA A 192 -3.55 12.66 -6.88
CA ALA A 192 -2.44 12.01 -7.58
C ALA A 192 -1.69 10.99 -6.71
N GLY A 193 -2.13 10.78 -5.46
CA GLY A 193 -1.62 9.73 -4.58
C GLY A 193 -2.46 8.45 -4.65
N PHE A 194 -1.95 7.42 -3.99
CA PHE A 194 -2.62 6.13 -3.89
C PHE A 194 -4.11 6.24 -3.46
N PRO A 195 -5.04 5.50 -4.10
CA PRO A 195 -4.84 4.42 -5.08
C PRO A 195 -4.79 4.87 -6.56
N ASN A 196 -4.58 6.15 -6.86
CA ASN A 196 -4.32 6.62 -8.23
C ASN A 196 -2.82 6.51 -8.57
N GLY A 197 -2.37 5.29 -8.87
CA GLY A 197 -0.96 4.93 -8.88
C GLY A 197 -0.41 4.88 -7.45
N ARG A 198 0.91 4.83 -7.34
CA ARG A 198 1.61 4.88 -6.05
C ARG A 198 2.86 5.72 -6.20
N ARG A 199 2.96 6.78 -5.39
CA ARG A 199 4.19 7.56 -5.25
C ARG A 199 5.06 6.93 -4.18
N VAL A 200 6.38 7.13 -4.29
CA VAL A 200 7.34 6.60 -3.32
C VAL A 200 7.14 7.14 -1.90
N THR A 201 6.44 8.26 -1.79
CA THR A 201 6.07 8.96 -0.56
C THR A 201 4.69 8.58 -0.01
N ASP A 202 3.88 7.81 -0.74
CA ASP A 202 2.57 7.40 -0.26
C ASP A 202 2.72 6.36 0.85
N ASP A 203 2.06 6.61 1.97
CA ASP A 203 2.01 5.72 3.13
C ASP A 203 0.93 4.67 2.94
N VAL A 204 1.22 3.74 2.04
CA VAL A 204 0.29 2.69 1.61
C VAL A 204 -0.12 1.77 2.77
N VAL A 205 0.73 1.60 3.79
CA VAL A 205 0.39 0.78 4.96
C VAL A 205 -0.71 1.46 5.78
N ASP A 206 -0.57 2.75 6.08
CA ASP A 206 -1.63 3.52 6.73
C ASP A 206 -2.90 3.55 5.88
N ILE A 207 -2.79 3.80 4.57
CA ILE A 207 -3.94 3.89 3.67
C ILE A 207 -4.71 2.56 3.61
N ASP A 208 -4.01 1.44 3.41
CA ASP A 208 -4.64 0.12 3.26
C ASP A 208 -5.23 -0.40 4.58
N ILE A 209 -4.57 -0.16 5.72
CA ILE A 209 -5.13 -0.53 7.02
C ILE A 209 -6.40 0.29 7.29
N ARG A 210 -6.41 1.60 7.01
CA ARG A 210 -7.61 2.43 7.14
C ARG A 210 -8.71 1.96 6.18
N ALA A 211 -8.37 1.60 4.95
CA ALA A 211 -9.30 0.99 4.01
C ALA A 211 -9.92 -0.30 4.56
N ALA A 212 -9.10 -1.24 5.01
CA ALA A 212 -9.56 -2.50 5.59
C ALA A 212 -10.49 -2.29 6.80
N LEU A 213 -10.20 -1.29 7.64
CA LEU A 213 -11.02 -0.96 8.81
C LEU A 213 -12.24 -0.09 8.50
N GLY A 214 -12.41 0.39 7.27
CA GLY A 214 -13.52 1.29 6.90
C GLY A 214 -13.29 2.76 7.29
N GLY A 215 -12.04 3.14 7.60
CA GLY A 215 -11.59 4.50 7.79
C GLY A 215 -11.47 5.28 6.47
N THR A 216 -12.47 5.17 5.59
CA THR A 216 -12.49 5.81 4.27
C THR A 216 -13.80 6.53 3.99
N PRO A 217 -13.81 7.53 3.10
CA PRO A 217 -15.04 8.16 2.64
C PRO A 217 -16.08 7.19 2.05
N PHE A 218 -15.67 6.00 1.57
CA PHE A 218 -16.58 5.00 0.99
C PHE A 218 -17.44 4.29 2.03
N THR A 219 -17.05 4.37 3.29
CA THR A 219 -17.76 3.81 4.44
C THR A 219 -17.99 4.90 5.49
N PRO A 220 -18.80 5.95 5.21
CA PRO A 220 -18.88 7.15 6.05
C PRO A 220 -19.18 6.89 7.51
N ALA A 221 -20.04 5.91 7.82
CA ALA A 221 -20.41 5.55 9.18
C ALA A 221 -19.24 4.97 10.01
N PHE A 222 -18.20 4.48 9.34
CA PHE A 222 -17.00 3.89 9.93
C PHE A 222 -15.78 4.79 9.79
N ASN A 223 -15.89 5.89 9.04
CA ASN A 223 -14.82 6.85 8.81
C ASN A 223 -14.62 7.81 9.99
N VAL A 224 -14.51 7.25 11.18
CA VAL A 224 -14.38 7.96 12.46
C VAL A 224 -13.20 7.40 13.24
N ALA A 225 -12.74 8.14 14.25
CA ALA A 225 -11.67 7.65 15.11
C ALA A 225 -12.15 6.39 15.88
N PRO A 226 -11.28 5.37 16.03
CA PRO A 226 -9.89 5.34 15.58
C PRO A 226 -9.68 4.79 14.15
N ASN A 227 -10.71 4.28 13.47
CA ASN A 227 -10.56 3.64 12.16
C ASN A 227 -9.87 4.53 11.11
N ASN A 228 -10.14 5.84 11.15
CA ASN A 228 -9.55 6.81 10.22
C ASN A 228 -8.17 7.34 10.66
N SER A 229 -7.67 6.94 11.83
CA SER A 229 -6.39 7.39 12.39
C SER A 229 -5.40 6.26 12.68
N ILE A 230 -5.82 4.99 12.57
CA ILE A 230 -4.93 3.83 12.72
C ILE A 230 -3.86 3.83 11.63
N GLY A 231 -2.64 3.47 12.04
CA GLY A 231 -1.46 3.40 11.19
C GLY A 231 -0.35 2.56 11.81
N ASP A 232 0.76 2.42 11.11
CA ASP A 232 1.90 1.60 11.54
C ASP A 232 2.97 2.37 12.35
N GLY A 233 2.75 3.68 12.49
CA GLY A 233 3.62 4.61 13.21
C GLY A 233 4.83 5.12 12.41
N VAL A 234 4.91 4.83 11.10
CA VAL A 234 6.04 5.22 10.24
C VAL A 234 5.57 6.18 9.14
N ALA A 235 5.54 7.48 9.44
CA ALA A 235 4.98 8.49 8.55
C ALA A 235 5.96 9.07 7.51
N ALA A 236 7.26 8.73 7.56
CA ALA A 236 8.26 9.31 6.68
C ALA A 236 9.51 8.41 6.54
N ASN A 237 10.17 8.51 5.39
CA ASN A 237 11.54 8.03 5.23
C ASN A 237 12.51 9.10 5.77
N PHE A 238 13.38 8.70 6.69
CA PHE A 238 14.36 9.60 7.31
C PHE A 238 15.34 10.22 6.31
N GLU A 239 15.76 9.48 5.29
CA GLU A 239 16.68 10.01 4.26
C GLU A 239 15.95 10.93 3.25
N GLY A 240 14.63 11.02 3.35
CA GLY A 240 13.79 11.77 2.41
C GLY A 240 13.80 11.18 1.00
N PHE A 241 13.34 11.99 0.05
CA PHE A 241 13.24 11.66 -1.37
C PHE A 241 13.83 12.79 -2.22
N LEU A 242 14.32 12.45 -3.41
CA LEU A 242 14.75 13.46 -4.38
C LEU A 242 13.53 14.19 -4.95
N THR A 243 13.69 15.46 -5.33
CA THR A 243 12.64 16.26 -5.99
C THR A 243 12.58 16.06 -7.51
N ARG A 244 13.37 15.12 -8.04
CA ARG A 244 13.46 14.78 -9.45
C ARG A 244 13.54 13.27 -9.60
N PHE A 245 13.16 12.77 -10.77
CA PHE A 245 13.32 11.36 -11.13
C PHE A 245 14.75 10.85 -10.83
N PRO A 246 14.91 9.64 -10.24
CA PRO A 246 13.89 8.63 -9.94
C PRO A 246 13.17 8.81 -8.59
N TYR A 247 13.30 9.99 -7.96
CA TYR A 247 12.74 10.34 -6.65
C TYR A 247 13.32 9.55 -5.46
N LEU A 248 14.12 8.51 -5.71
CA LEU A 248 14.79 7.71 -4.68
C LEU A 248 16.20 8.23 -4.39
N GLN A 249 16.61 8.15 -3.12
CA GLN A 249 17.96 8.52 -2.69
C GLN A 249 19.03 7.56 -3.24
N THR A 250 20.27 8.04 -3.29
CA THR A 250 21.42 7.19 -3.62
C THR A 250 21.66 6.15 -2.51
N PRO A 251 22.18 4.96 -2.85
CA PRO A 251 22.50 3.94 -1.86
C PRO A 251 23.43 4.46 -0.75
N ASN A 252 23.20 3.98 0.47
CA ASN A 252 24.08 4.21 1.61
C ASN A 252 25.47 3.61 1.35
N GLN A 253 26.52 4.26 1.86
CA GLN A 253 27.89 3.75 1.79
C GLN A 253 28.03 2.48 2.63
N GLY A 254 28.71 1.46 2.08
CA GLY A 254 28.83 0.13 2.70
C GLY A 254 29.71 0.07 3.96
N ASN A 255 30.41 1.16 4.32
CA ASN A 255 31.35 1.21 5.44
C ASN A 255 30.86 2.03 6.64
N THR A 256 29.61 2.53 6.61
CA THR A 256 29.04 3.31 7.72
C THR A 256 27.91 2.53 8.38
N PRO A 257 28.14 1.86 9.52
CA PRO A 257 27.06 1.24 10.28
C PRO A 257 26.19 2.36 10.87
N ARG A 258 24.93 2.48 10.44
CA ARG A 258 23.95 3.29 11.18
C ARG A 258 23.23 2.42 12.21
N PRO A 259 23.14 2.86 13.48
CA PRO A 259 22.43 2.11 14.49
C PRO A 259 20.95 1.99 14.11
N ALA A 260 20.41 0.78 14.24
CA ALA A 260 18.98 0.50 14.10
C ALA A 260 18.12 1.30 15.11
N ASN A 261 18.75 1.80 16.19
CA ASN A 261 18.15 2.58 17.25
C ASN A 261 18.61 4.04 17.18
N PHE A 262 17.81 4.91 16.57
CA PHE A 262 17.85 6.34 16.85
C PHE A 262 16.55 6.73 17.57
N PRO A 263 16.62 7.58 18.62
CA PRO A 263 15.52 7.81 19.55
C PRO A 263 14.29 8.38 18.84
N ALA A 264 13.12 7.88 19.23
CA ALA A 264 11.79 8.25 18.72
C ALA A 264 11.45 9.76 18.82
N ASN A 265 12.28 10.56 19.49
CA ASN A 265 12.08 11.97 19.75
C ASN A 265 12.26 12.90 18.53
N GLN A 266 12.47 12.36 17.33
CA GLN A 266 12.51 13.14 16.08
C GLN A 266 11.43 12.74 15.05
N LEU A 267 10.50 11.85 15.43
CA LEU A 267 9.32 11.51 14.62
C LEU A 267 8.14 12.49 14.81
N SER A 268 8.35 13.58 15.57
CA SER A 268 7.32 14.60 15.77
C SER A 268 7.39 15.69 14.70
N ALA A 269 6.71 15.47 13.56
CA ALA A 269 5.90 16.56 13.02
C ALA A 269 4.63 16.57 13.88
N PRO A 270 4.33 17.66 14.59
CA PRO A 270 3.37 17.60 15.68
C PRO A 270 1.93 17.58 15.17
N GLU A 271 1.16 16.55 15.54
CA GLU A 271 -0.17 16.82 16.09
C GLU A 271 0.03 17.07 17.58
N THR A 272 0.10 18.35 17.97
CA THR A 272 0.23 18.72 19.38
C THR A 272 -1.07 18.43 20.12
N ASN A 273 -1.01 17.56 21.14
CA ASN A 273 -1.55 17.88 22.46
C ASN A 273 -0.97 16.95 23.54
N GLY A 274 -0.16 17.53 24.43
CA GLY A 274 -0.22 17.23 25.86
C GLY A 274 0.58 16.04 26.42
N ASN A 275 1.83 16.34 26.78
CA ASN A 275 2.54 15.94 28.01
C ASN A 275 3.02 14.49 28.26
N GLN A 276 4.37 14.45 28.26
CA GLN A 276 5.35 13.53 28.88
C GLN A 276 5.46 12.09 28.36
N PRO A 277 6.64 11.71 27.81
CA PRO A 277 6.91 10.32 27.42
C PRO A 277 7.01 9.41 28.66
N PRO A 278 6.60 8.14 28.56
CA PRO A 278 6.68 7.18 29.65
C PRO A 278 8.15 6.90 30.04
N ILE A 279 8.40 6.77 31.34
CA ILE A 279 9.73 6.48 31.89
C ILE A 279 9.96 4.96 31.90
N VAL A 280 11.02 4.54 31.21
CA VAL A 280 11.52 3.16 31.19
C VAL A 280 12.73 3.02 32.11
N ASP A 281 12.86 1.86 32.76
CA ASP A 281 14.05 1.56 33.57
C ASP A 281 15.27 1.22 32.69
N ALA A 282 16.42 0.98 33.32
CA ALA A 282 17.68 0.64 32.65
C ALA A 282 17.61 -0.68 31.84
N ASN A 283 16.55 -1.48 32.02
CA ASN A 283 16.32 -2.74 31.33
C ASN A 283 15.19 -2.63 30.28
N GLY A 284 14.60 -1.44 30.09
CA GLY A 284 13.57 -1.19 29.08
C GLY A 284 12.14 -1.53 29.49
N PHE A 285 11.86 -1.75 30.78
CA PHE A 285 10.49 -1.99 31.27
C PHE A 285 9.78 -0.69 31.66
N LEU A 286 8.48 -0.60 31.36
CA LEU A 286 7.62 0.52 31.74
C LEU A 286 7.45 0.58 33.26
N THR A 287 7.78 1.72 33.87
CA THR A 287 7.61 1.91 35.32
C THR A 287 6.27 2.57 35.62
N ASN A 288 5.46 1.97 36.49
CA ASN A 288 4.22 2.57 36.96
C ASN A 288 4.55 3.65 38.00
N ASN A 289 4.28 4.91 37.66
CA ASN A 289 4.48 6.04 38.54
C ASN A 289 3.43 6.01 39.67
N LYS A 290 3.68 5.25 40.74
CA LYS A 290 3.05 5.47 42.05
C LYS A 290 4.11 6.06 42.97
N ASN A 291 3.84 7.30 43.40
CA ASN A 291 4.58 8.14 44.36
C ASN A 291 5.42 9.26 43.73
N LYS A 292 4.75 10.37 43.41
CA LYS A 292 4.95 11.69 44.04
C LYS A 292 3.86 12.66 43.60
#